data_AF-A0A2E3F3P9-F1
#
_entry.id   AF-A0A2E3F3P9-F1
#
_cell.length_a   1.000
_cell.length_b   1.000
_cell.length_c   1.000
_cell.angle_alpha   90.00
_cell.angle_beta   90.00
_cell.angle_gamma   90.00
#
_symmetry.space_group_name_H-M   'P 1'
#
loop_
_entity.id
_entity.type
_entity.pdbx_description
1 polymer ?
#
loop_
_entity_poly.entity_id
_entity_poly.type
_entity_poly.pdbx_seq_one_letter_code
_entity_poly.pdbx_strand_id
1 'polypeptide(L)' 'MIDFDNLWVDIECPKCGYKDEIQLIDAKTEKTIYCHNCKIQIKLSDSEASVHAGIDSMTNALKELENTLKNFGK' A
#
# COMPACT_ATOMS: atom_id res chain seq x y z
N MET A 1 8.99 2.59 14.23
CA MET A 1 7.70 2.77 13.53
C MET A 1 7.83 2.07 12.20
N ILE A 2 6.86 1.23 11.82
CA ILE A 2 6.92 0.46 10.56
C ILE A 2 6.88 1.43 9.38
N ASP A 3 7.76 1.22 8.41
CA ASP A 3 7.79 1.98 7.16
C ASP A 3 6.96 1.25 6.11
N PHE A 4 5.83 1.86 5.73
CA PHE A 4 4.89 1.31 4.74
C PHE A 4 5.17 1.78 3.32
N ASP A 5 6.00 2.81 3.13
CA ASP A 5 6.29 3.36 1.80
C ASP A 5 7.11 2.36 0.95
N ASN A 6 7.96 1.57 1.60
CA ASN A 6 8.83 0.56 0.97
C ASN A 6 8.21 -0.85 0.89
N LEU A 7 6.92 -1.01 1.17
CA LEU A 7 6.25 -2.30 1.16
C LEU A 7 5.83 -2.68 -0.26
N TRP A 8 6.15 -3.90 -0.67
CA TRP A 8 5.79 -4.44 -1.97
C TRP A 8 4.41 -5.12 -1.92
N VAL A 9 3.56 -4.82 -2.90
CA VAL A 9 2.21 -5.37 -3.04
C VAL A 9 1.99 -5.89 -4.45
N ASP A 10 1.27 -7.00 -4.54
CA ASP A 10 0.82 -7.54 -5.81
C ASP A 10 -0.42 -6.78 -6.30
N ILE A 11 -0.38 -6.33 -7.55
CA ILE A 11 -1.54 -5.83 -8.26
C ILE A 11 -1.85 -6.70 -9.46
N GLU A 12 -3.12 -6.78 -9.82
CA GLU A 12 -3.54 -7.53 -10.98
C GLU A 12 -3.79 -6.60 -12.17
N CYS A 13 -3.20 -6.91 -13.32
CA CYS A 13 -3.41 -6.15 -14.54
C CYS A 13 -4.86 -6.33 -15.02
N PRO A 14 -5.64 -5.25 -15.18
CA PRO A 14 -7.07 -5.34 -15.51
C PRO A 14 -7.37 -5.90 -16.90
N LYS A 15 -6.36 -5.97 -17.78
CA LYS A 15 -6.53 -6.46 -19.16
C LYS A 15 -6.14 -7.93 -19.34
N CYS A 16 -5.12 -8.40 -18.63
CA CYS A 16 -4.57 -9.74 -18.86
C CYS A 16 -4.51 -10.63 -17.62
N GLY A 17 -4.88 -10.11 -16.44
CA GLY A 17 -4.84 -10.86 -15.18
C GLY A 17 -3.43 -11.15 -14.66
N TYR A 18 -2.39 -10.59 -15.30
CA TYR A 18 -1.02 -10.77 -14.85
C TYR A 18 -0.80 -10.03 -13.53
N LYS A 19 -0.17 -10.69 -12.56
CA LYS A 19 0.18 -10.09 -11.27
C LYS A 19 1.53 -9.39 -11.38
N ASP A 20 1.52 -8.08 -11.23
CA ASP A 20 2.71 -7.24 -11.17
C ASP A 20 2.95 -6.81 -9.72
N GLU A 21 4.22 -6.77 -9.32
CA GLU A 21 4.61 -6.31 -7.99
C GLU A 21 4.95 -4.82 -8.06
N ILE A 22 4.35 -4.01 -7.19
CA ILE A 22 4.62 -2.58 -7.08
C ILE A 22 4.93 -2.21 -5.63
N GLN A 23 5.57 -1.05 -5.43
CA GLN A 23 5.69 -0.51 -4.09
C GLN A 23 4.44 0.30 -3.72
N LEU A 24 4.06 0.27 -2.45
CA LEU A 24 2.94 1.07 -1.94
C LEU A 24 3.13 2.57 -2.17
N ILE A 25 4.37 3.07 -2.18
CA ILE A 25 4.66 4.45 -2.56
C ILE A 25 4.28 4.78 -4.01
N ASP A 26 4.38 3.82 -4.94
CA ASP A 26 3.94 4.02 -6.33
C ASP A 26 2.42 4.22 -6.40
N ALA A 27 1.66 3.49 -5.59
CA ALA A 27 0.20 3.66 -5.48
C ALA A 27 -0.17 4.99 -4.82
N LYS A 28 0.53 5.35 -3.73
CA LYS A 28 0.34 6.61 -2.98
C LYS A 28 0.68 7.84 -3.81
N THR A 29 1.64 7.75 -4.72
CA THR A 29 2.05 8.86 -5.62
C THR A 29 1.29 8.88 -6.95
N GLU A 30 0.26 8.05 -7.08
CA GLU A 30 -0.55 7.87 -8.29
C GLU A 30 0.27 7.61 -9.56
N LYS A 31 1.36 6.86 -9.42
CA LYS A 31 2.27 6.61 -10.53
C LYS A 31 1.60 5.78 -11.61
N THR A 32 1.92 6.08 -12.86
CA THR A 32 1.56 5.23 -13.99
C THR A 32 2.64 4.18 -14.19
N ILE A 33 2.25 2.91 -14.11
CA ILE A 33 3.14 1.77 -14.34
C ILE A 33 2.79 1.09 -15.66
N TYR A 34 3.68 0.23 -16.14
CA TYR A 34 3.44 -0.59 -17.32
C TYR A 34 3.32 -2.05 -16.92
N CYS A 35 2.28 -2.73 -17.39
CA CYS A 35 2.17 -4.17 -17.19
C CYS A 35 3.32 -4.90 -17.90
N HIS A 36 4.02 -5.79 -17.21
CA HIS A 36 5.15 -6.50 -17.83
C HIS A 36 4.72 -7.44 -18.95
N ASN A 37 3.51 -8.00 -18.89
CA ASN A 37 2.97 -8.92 -19.87
C ASN A 37 2.36 -8.21 -21.09
N CYS A 38 1.27 -7.45 -20.90
CA CYS A 38 0.51 -6.87 -22.01
C CYS A 38 0.90 -5.43 -22.37
N LYS A 39 1.91 -4.86 -21.69
CA LYS A 39 2.50 -3.53 -21.93
C LYS A 39 1.52 -2.35 -21.87
N ILE A 40 0.33 -2.54 -21.31
CA ILE A 40 -0.60 -1.42 -21.09
C ILE A 40 -0.10 -0.52 -19.97
N GLN A 41 -0.51 0.75 -20.04
CA GLN A 41 -0.37 1.68 -18.94
C GLN A 41 -1.47 1.43 -17.92
N ILE A 42 -1.08 1.25 -16.66
CA ILE A 42 -1.97 1.15 -15.51
C ILE A 42 -1.71 2.41 -14.68
N LYS A 43 -2.70 3.30 -14.63
CA LYS A 43 -2.67 4.41 -13.68
C LYS A 43 -3.07 3.86 -12.33
N LEU A 44 -2.15 3.87 -11.38
CA LEU A 44 -2.48 3.61 -9.98
C LEU A 44 -3.27 4.84 -9.50
N SER A 45 -4.59 4.74 -9.44
CA SER A 45 -5.44 5.83 -8.97
C SER A 45 -6.10 5.36 -7.69
N ASP A 46 -5.81 6.05 -6.60
CA ASP A 46 -6.52 5.83 -5.35
C ASP A 46 -7.70 6.79 -5.27
N SER A 47 -8.77 6.47 -6.01
CA SER A 47 -9.95 7.35 -6.13
C SER A 47 -10.67 7.62 -4.80
N GLU A 48 -10.43 6.80 -3.77
CA GLU A 48 -11.07 6.92 -2.46
C GLU A 48 -10.09 7.28 -1.32
N ALA A 49 -8.83 7.61 -1.64
CA ALA A 49 -7.76 7.76 -0.64
C ALA A 49 -7.65 6.53 0.30
N SER A 50 -8.07 5.36 -0.19
CA SER A 50 -8.18 4.10 0.53
C SER A 50 -6.81 3.56 0.97
N VAL A 51 -5.77 3.79 0.16
CA VAL A 51 -4.39 3.43 0.49
C VAL A 51 -3.88 4.33 1.61
N HIS A 52 -4.16 5.63 1.53
CA HIS A 52 -3.78 6.59 2.57
C HIS A 52 -4.47 6.26 3.91
N ALA A 53 -5.79 6.09 3.88
CA ALA A 53 -6.60 5.74 5.05
C ALA A 53 -6.19 4.38 5.65
N GLY A 54 -5.84 3.41 4.79
CA GLY A 54 -5.32 2.11 5.20
C GLY A 54 -4.00 2.20 5.95
N ILE A 55 -3.02 2.91 5.39
CA ILE A 55 -1.70 3.12 6.03
C ILE A 55 -1.85 3.84 7.37
N ASP A 56 -2.70 4.87 7.43
CA ASP A 56 -2.96 5.62 8.67
C ASP A 56 -3.60 4.75 9.74
N SER A 57 -4.60 3.94 9.36
CA SER A 57 -5.27 3.01 10.26
C SER A 57 -4.31 1.97 10.83
N MET A 58 -3.45 1.38 9.98
CA MET A 58 -2.43 0.43 10.41
C MET A 58 -1.40 1.09 11.35
N THR A 59 -0.97 2.31 11.03
CA THR A 59 -0.02 3.06 11.86
C THR A 59 -0.61 3.37 13.23
N ASN A 60 -1.88 3.78 13.29
CA ASN A 60 -2.57 4.07 14.54
C ASN A 60 -2.77 2.80 15.38
N ALA A 61 -3.20 1.69 14.77
CA ALA A 61 -3.36 0.42 15.47
C ALA A 61 -2.04 -0.06 16.12
N LEU A 62 -0.90 0.09 15.41
CA LEU A 62 0.42 -0.26 15.96
C LEU A 62 0.84 0.67 17.10
N LYS A 63 0.55 1.97 17.01
CA LYS A 63 0.79 2.93 18.10
C LYS A 63 -0.04 2.59 19.34
N GLU A 64 -1.32 2.25 19.16
CA GLU A 64 -2.19 1.84 20.26
C GLU A 64 -1.73 0.54 20.92
N LEU A 65 -1.28 -0.44 20.12
CA LEU A 65 -0.66 -1.66 20.63
C LEU A 65 0.60 -1.34 21.45
N GLU A 66 1.49 -0.50 20.93
CA GLU A 66 2.71 -0.07 21.63
C GLU A 66 2.39 0.63 22.96
N ASN A 67 1.39 1.51 22.97
CA ASN A 67 0.93 2.20 24.18
C ASN A 67 0.33 1.23 25.19
N THR A 68 -0.48 0.28 24.73
CA THR A 68 -1.05 -0.78 25.57
C THR A 68 0.06 -1.59 26.23
N LEU A 69 1.04 -2.06 25.46
CA LEU A 69 2.18 -2.82 25.97
C LEU A 69 3.03 -2.02 26.96
N LYS A 70 3.28 -0.73 26.71
CA LYS A 70 4.00 0.15 27.65
C LYS A 70 3.28 0.32 28.99
N ASN A 71 1.95 0.22 28.99
CA ASN A 71 1.13 0.32 30.19
C ASN A 71 0.86 -1.05 30.84
N PHE A 72 1.14 -2.17 30.15
CA PHE A 72 0.80 -3.53 30.60
C PHE A 72 1.68 -4.11 31.72
N GLY A 73 2.46 -3.27 32.40
CA GLY A 73 3.34 -3.69 33.50
C GLY A 73 3.66 -2.57 34.50
N LYS A 74 2.88 -1.49 34.48
CA LYS A 74 2.91 -0.43 35.49
C LYS A 74 1.76 -0.60 36.47
#